data_AF-A0A1C4F3P3-F1
#
_entry.id   AF-A0A1C4F3P3-F1
#
_cell.length_a   1.000
_cell.length_b   1.000
_cell.length_c   1.000
_cell.angle_alpha   90.00
_cell.angle_beta   90.00
_cell.angle_gamma   90.00
#
_symmetry.space_group_name_H-M   'P 1'
#
loop_
_entity.id
_entity.type
_entity.pdbx_description
1 polymer ?
#
loop_
_entity_poly.entity_id
_entity_poly.type
_entity_poly.pdbx_seq_one_letter_code
_entity_poly.pdbx_strand_id
1 'polypeptide(L)'
;MGIIILTIGVMAPIASGSLPPSTLLHSFVNWKSLVAIAVGIFVSWLGGRGVTLMSTQPSLVAGLLVGTVLGVALFRGVPVGPLIAAGLVSLLIGRQ
;
A
#
# COMPACT_ATOMS: atom_id res chain seq x y z
N MET A 1 -7.27 8.56 -12.92
CA MET A 1 -8.70 8.51 -12.53
C MET A 1 -9.02 7.41 -11.51
N GLY A 2 -8.58 6.15 -11.70
CA GLY A 2 -8.90 5.06 -10.75
C GLY A 2 -8.50 5.31 -9.28
N ILE A 3 -7.29 5.81 -9.03
CA ILE A 3 -6.83 6.19 -7.66
C ILE A 3 -7.72 7.27 -7.04
N ILE A 4 -8.22 8.22 -7.84
CA ILE A 4 -9.09 9.29 -7.34
C ILE A 4 -10.41 8.69 -6.85
N ILE A 5 -11.00 7.75 -7.60
CA ILE A 5 -12.22 7.04 -7.22
C ILE A 5 -11.99 6.22 -5.93
N LEU A 6 -10.84 5.54 -5.81
CA LEU A 6 -10.48 4.79 -4.61
C LEU A 6 -10.36 5.72 -3.38
N THR A 7 -9.68 6.86 -3.52
CA THR A 7 -9.52 7.83 -2.43
C THR A 7 -10.87 8.39 -1.99
N ILE A 8 -11.77 8.70 -2.93
CA ILE A 8 -13.13 9.14 -2.61
C ILE A 8 -13.87 8.05 -1.81
N GLY A 9 -13.79 6.78 -2.23
CA GLY A 9 -14.43 5.66 -1.52
C GLY A 9 -13.93 5.49 -0.08
N VAL A 10 -12.64 5.70 0.17
CA VAL A 10 -12.05 5.63 1.53
C VAL A 10 -12.42 6.84 2.38
N MET A 11 -12.52 8.04 1.78
CA MET A 11 -12.88 9.27 2.50
C MET A 11 -14.39 9.42 2.73
N ALA A 12 -15.24 8.74 1.95
CA ALA A 12 -16.70 8.78 2.05
C ALA A 12 -17.25 8.56 3.48
N PRO A 13 -16.83 7.53 4.26
CA PRO A 13 -17.31 7.34 5.64
C PRO A 13 -16.86 8.45 6.60
N ILE A 14 -15.72 9.08 6.35
CA ILE A 14 -15.22 10.20 7.17
C ILE A 14 -16.07 11.45 6.88
N ALA A 15 -16.37 11.72 5.60
CA ALA A 15 -17.18 12.84 5.17
C ALA A 15 -18.68 12.70 5.56
N SER A 16 -19.19 11.47 5.71
CA SER A 16 -20.55 11.20 6.18
C SER A 16 -20.75 11.40 7.68
N GLY A 17 -19.70 11.80 8.43
CA GLY A 17 -19.79 12.10 9.86
C GLY A 17 -19.84 10.87 10.76
N SER A 18 -19.61 9.67 10.22
CA SER A 18 -19.61 8.42 11.00
C SER A 18 -18.39 8.25 11.93
N LEU A 19 -17.38 9.12 11.81
CA LEU A 19 -16.23 9.19 12.72
C LEU A 19 -16.18 10.54 13.44
N PRO A 20 -16.32 10.59 14.79
CA PRO A 20 -16.18 11.82 15.56
C PRO A 20 -14.77 12.43 15.42
N PRO A 21 -14.63 13.77 15.25
CA PRO A 21 -13.33 14.44 15.20
C PRO A 21 -12.47 14.27 16.46
N SER A 22 -13.11 14.08 17.62
CA SER A 22 -12.44 13.77 18.89
C SER A 22 -11.69 12.44 18.83
N THR A 23 -12.22 11.43 18.13
CA THR A 23 -11.59 10.12 17.94
C THR A 23 -10.34 10.21 17.05
N LEU A 24 -10.34 11.13 16.09
CA LEU A 24 -9.17 11.40 15.24
C LEU A 24 -8.03 12.02 16.05
N LEU A 25 -8.32 13.05 16.85
CA LEU A 25 -7.32 13.69 17.73
C LEU A 25 -6.78 12.73 18.80
N HIS A 26 -7.64 11.90 19.38
CA HIS A 26 -7.21 10.88 20.35
C HIS A 26 -6.39 9.76 19.69
N SER A 27 -6.62 9.48 18.40
CA SER A 27 -5.81 8.51 17.66
C SER A 27 -4.38 9.01 17.52
N PHE A 28 -4.14 10.30 17.23
CA PHE A 28 -2.78 10.83 17.11
C PHE A 28 -1.94 10.72 18.39
N VAL A 29 -2.56 10.59 19.56
CA VAL A 29 -1.88 10.39 20.86
C VAL A 29 -1.68 8.90 21.17
N ASN A 30 -2.34 8.01 20.44
CA ASN A 30 -2.24 6.56 20.65
C ASN A 30 -0.97 6.01 19.96
N TRP A 31 -0.14 5.28 20.71
CA TRP A 31 1.05 4.59 20.20
C TRP A 31 0.77 3.75 18.94
N LYS A 32 -0.39 3.07 18.88
CA LYS A 32 -0.79 2.27 17.71
C LYS A 32 -0.96 3.13 16.46
N SER A 33 -1.49 4.34 16.60
CA SER A 33 -1.67 5.26 15.48
C SER A 33 -0.33 5.85 15.04
N LEU A 34 0.57 6.15 15.97
CA LEU A 34 1.91 6.62 15.65
C LEU A 34 2.68 5.58 14.81
N VAL A 35 2.59 4.29 15.20
CA VAL A 35 3.14 3.17 14.42
C VAL A 35 2.47 3.08 13.05
N ALA A 36 1.15 3.21 12.97
CA ALA A 36 0.43 3.18 11.70
C ALA A 36 0.87 4.32 10.75
N ILE A 37 1.08 5.52 11.27
CA ILE A 37 1.60 6.67 10.51
C ILE A 37 3.02 6.39 10.02
N ALA A 38 3.90 5.91 10.89
CA ALA A 38 5.28 5.57 10.53
C ALA A 38 5.34 4.51 9.41
N VAL A 39 4.53 3.44 9.54
CA VAL A 39 4.41 2.41 8.51
C VAL A 39 3.82 2.98 7.22
N GLY A 40 2.83 3.86 7.30
CA GLY A 40 2.24 4.53 6.13
C GLY A 40 3.26 5.35 5.34
N ILE A 41 4.09 6.13 6.04
CA ILE A 41 5.19 6.90 5.43
C ILE A 41 6.20 5.95 4.78
N PHE A 42 6.60 4.88 5.49
CA PHE A 42 7.54 3.91 4.96
C PHE A 42 7.03 3.22 3.69
N VAL A 43 5.77 2.75 3.68
CA VAL A 43 5.16 2.08 2.53
C VAL A 43 4.99 3.05 1.35
N SER A 44 4.66 4.33 1.60
CA SER A 44 4.59 5.34 0.54
C SER A 44 5.94 5.52 -0.17
N TRP A 45 7.03 5.57 0.60
CA TRP A 45 8.38 5.63 0.05
C TRP A 45 8.76 4.36 -0.75
N LEU A 46 8.37 3.18 -0.27
CA LEU A 46 8.53 1.92 -1.02
C LEU A 46 7.74 1.93 -2.32
N GLY A 47 6.54 2.48 -2.32
CA GLY A 47 5.74 2.66 -3.53
C GLY A 47 6.49 3.44 -4.60
N GLY A 48 7.13 4.56 -4.22
CA GLY A 48 7.98 5.35 -5.13
C GLY A 48 9.10 4.52 -5.78
N ARG A 49 9.81 3.71 -5.00
CA ARG A 49 10.86 2.81 -5.52
C ARG A 49 10.28 1.68 -6.38
N GLY A 50 9.12 1.16 -6.00
CA GLY A 50 8.38 0.14 -6.73
C GLY A 50 7.98 0.61 -8.13
N VAL A 51 7.52 1.85 -8.28
CA VAL A 51 7.21 2.44 -9.61
C VAL A 51 8.46 2.41 -10.49
N THR A 52 9.61 2.84 -9.98
CA THR A 52 10.86 2.84 -10.75
C THR A 52 11.24 1.43 -11.19
N LEU A 53 11.16 0.45 -10.30
CA LEU A 53 11.50 -0.94 -10.63
C LEU A 53 10.55 -1.54 -11.68
N MET A 54 9.26 -1.19 -11.63
CA MET A 54 8.28 -1.60 -12.64
C MET A 54 8.57 -1.02 -14.02
N SER A 55 9.04 0.22 -14.09
CA SER A 55 9.42 0.85 -15.35
C SER A 55 10.73 0.30 -15.92
N THR A 56 11.71 -0.02 -15.06
CA THR A 56 13.02 -0.50 -15.51
C THR A 56 13.03 -2.02 -15.81
N GLN A 57 12.26 -2.82 -15.06
CA GLN A 57 12.26 -4.29 -15.17
C GLN A 57 10.82 -4.84 -15.17
N PRO A 58 10.07 -4.68 -16.28
CA PRO A 58 8.69 -5.18 -16.39
C PRO A 58 8.57 -6.70 -16.27
N SER A 59 9.64 -7.46 -16.56
CA SER A 59 9.67 -8.92 -16.37
C SER A 59 9.50 -9.33 -14.89
N LEU A 60 10.06 -8.56 -13.95
CA LEU A 60 9.87 -8.79 -12.52
C LEU A 60 8.41 -8.54 -12.10
N VAL A 61 7.73 -7.59 -12.74
CA VAL A 61 6.32 -7.29 -12.46
C VAL A 61 5.43 -8.47 -12.83
N ALA A 62 5.69 -9.11 -13.97
CA ALA A 62 4.98 -10.33 -14.37
C ALA A 62 5.18 -11.45 -13.34
N GLY A 63 6.41 -11.66 -12.87
CA GLY A 63 6.71 -12.62 -11.81
C GLY A 63 5.99 -12.29 -10.49
N LEU A 64 5.94 -11.02 -10.10
CA LEU A 64 5.21 -10.55 -8.92
C LEU A 64 3.71 -10.80 -9.04
N LEU A 65 3.11 -10.57 -10.21
CA LEU A 65 1.68 -10.83 -10.45
C LEU A 65 1.36 -12.34 -10.37
N VAL A 66 2.21 -13.19 -10.96
CA VAL A 66 2.03 -14.64 -10.85
C VAL A 66 2.15 -15.09 -9.40
N GLY A 67 3.15 -14.58 -8.68
CA GLY A 67 3.33 -14.87 -7.25
C GLY A 67 2.15 -14.43 -6.39
N THR A 68 1.58 -13.25 -6.62
CA THR A 68 0.40 -12.79 -5.85
C THR A 68 -0.84 -13.61 -6.17
N VAL A 69 -1.08 -13.98 -7.44
CA VAL A 69 -2.20 -14.85 -7.82
C VAL A 69 -2.06 -16.23 -7.17
N LEU A 70 -0.86 -16.84 -7.22
CA LEU A 70 -0.61 -18.11 -6.55
C LEU A 70 -0.79 -18.00 -5.03
N GLY A 71 -0.30 -16.92 -4.43
CA GLY A 71 -0.46 -16.66 -3.00
C GLY A 71 -1.93 -16.57 -2.59
N VAL A 72 -2.75 -15.86 -3.38
CA VAL A 72 -4.19 -15.76 -3.17
C VAL A 72 -4.86 -17.12 -3.34
N ALA A 73 -4.53 -17.84 -4.41
CA ALA A 73 -5.15 -19.13 -4.74
C ALA A 73 -4.85 -20.21 -3.68
N LEU A 74 -3.62 -20.26 -3.16
CA LEU A 74 -3.17 -21.30 -2.24
C LEU A 74 -3.45 -20.96 -0.76
N PHE A 75 -3.25 -19.70 -0.37
CA PHE A 75 -3.32 -19.28 1.03
C PHE A 75 -4.61 -18.50 1.37
N ARG A 76 -5.58 -18.43 0.45
CA ARG A 76 -6.82 -17.63 0.57
C ARG A 76 -6.53 -16.15 0.89
N GLY A 77 -5.40 -15.65 0.39
CA GLY A 77 -4.97 -14.27 0.57
C GLY A 77 -5.83 -13.27 -0.22
N VAL A 78 -5.53 -11.99 -0.08
CA VAL A 78 -6.17 -10.92 -0.86
C VAL A 78 -5.18 -10.40 -1.89
N PRO A 79 -5.58 -10.21 -3.16
CA PRO A 79 -4.70 -9.67 -4.18
C PRO A 79 -4.28 -8.25 -3.82
N VAL A 80 -3.01 -8.09 -3.47
CA VAL A 80 -2.39 -6.80 -3.22
C VAL A 80 -1.69 -6.37 -4.51
N GLY A 81 -1.97 -5.16 -4.99
CA GLY A 81 -1.44 -4.67 -6.26
C GLY A 81 0.10 -4.78 -6.34
N PRO A 82 0.66 -4.89 -7.56
CA PRO A 82 2.07 -5.21 -7.74
C PRO A 82 3.03 -4.11 -7.24
N LEU A 83 2.53 -2.89 -6.99
CA LEU A 83 3.33 -1.74 -6.59
C LEU A 83 4.03 -1.93 -5.23
N ILE A 84 3.31 -2.42 -4.23
CA ILE A 84 3.86 -2.64 -2.88
C ILE A 84 4.88 -3.78 -2.92
N ALA A 85 4.55 -4.86 -3.62
CA ALA A 85 5.45 -5.99 -3.82
C ALA A 85 6.75 -5.56 -4.55
N ALA A 86 6.63 -4.74 -5.60
CA ALA A 86 7.77 -4.18 -6.30
C ALA A 86 8.62 -3.27 -5.39
N GLY A 87 7.98 -2.47 -4.53
CA GLY A 87 8.69 -1.65 -3.54
C GLY A 87 9.51 -2.48 -2.56
N LEU A 88 8.96 -3.59 -2.07
CA LEU A 88 9.67 -4.53 -1.20
C LEU A 88 10.82 -5.23 -1.93
N VAL A 89 10.59 -5.71 -3.16
CA VAL A 89 11.63 -6.33 -4.00
C VAL A 89 12.76 -5.34 -4.29
N SER A 90 12.46 -4.05 -4.47
CA SER A 90 13.46 -3.00 -4.69
C SER A 90 14.43 -2.81 -3.52
N LEU A 91 14.02 -3.16 -2.29
CA LEU A 91 14.93 -3.16 -1.15
C LEU A 91 15.91 -4.34 -1.18
N LEU A 92 15.46 -5.48 -1.69
CA LEU A 92 16.24 -6.72 -1.73
C LEU A 92 17.23 -6.74 -2.89
N ILE A 93 16.83 -6.23 -4.06
CA ILE A 93 17.64 -6.27 -5.28
C ILE A 93 18.70 -5.14 -5.31
N GLY A 94 18.59 -4.13 -4.43
CA GLY A 94 19.52 -3.00 -4.38
C GLY A 94 19.36 -2.06 -5.57
N ARG A 95 19.81 -0.80 -5.44
CA ARG A 95 19.81 0.16 -6.55
C ARG A 95 20.76 -0.36 -7.65
N GLN A 96 20.21 -0.73 -8.80
CA GLN A 96 20.89 -0.59 -10.09
C GLN A 96 20.36 0.65 -10.78
#